data_AF-A0A960DSJ4-F1
#
_entry.id   AF-A0A960DSJ4-F1
#
_cell.length_a   1.000
_cell.length_b   1.000
_cell.length_c   1.000
_cell.angle_alpha   90.00
_cell.angle_beta   90.00
_cell.angle_gamma   90.00
#
_symmetry.space_group_name_H-M   'P 1'
#
loop_
_entity.id
_entity.type
_entity.pdbx_description
1 polymer ?
#
loop_
_entity_poly.entity_id
_entity_poly.type
_entity_poly.pdbx_seq_one_letter_code
_entity_poly.pdbx_strand_id
1 'polypeptide(L)'
;MEAHLAQFNIATLRHPMDHPETAGFVALLDDVNAAAEASPGFVWRHGIDSRDVDDTAYADPLTLVNASVWETPQHLRDYVYKGIHLDTFRRRAEWFESSAQVMWWIPAGTTPTLEECQGRLAFLQEFGSTPFAFRTPGSLPQLVIRRHELEDPAVQGLLGRLNEELLAATPAGGSNFFHVAAEHVSEANGAMLVAWLDGVPRACGAWRRIDDIAGRPGTAEVKRMWADPAARGTRLGAAVLAALEAQARHHGITELRLETGEYLTAAVGLYRRFGFDACAPWGEYVGVPHSYTMSKPLLPR
;
A
#
# COMPACT_ATOMS: atom_id res chain seq x y z
N MET A 1 18.09 -3.47 6.46
CA MET A 1 17.71 -3.45 5.02
C MET A 1 17.78 -2.02 4.56
N GLU A 2 18.27 -1.81 3.35
CA GLU A 2 18.31 -0.48 2.75
C GLU A 2 16.92 -0.14 2.19
N ALA A 3 16.44 1.07 2.50
CA ALA A 3 15.12 1.53 2.13
C ALA A 3 15.18 3.00 1.74
N HIS A 4 14.42 3.37 0.72
CA HIS A 4 14.33 4.73 0.21
C HIS A 4 12.99 5.35 0.62
N LEU A 5 12.95 6.68 0.63
CA LEU A 5 11.74 7.46 0.87
C LEU A 5 11.05 7.75 -0.45
N ALA A 6 9.84 7.23 -0.63
CA ALA A 6 8.94 7.66 -1.69
C ALA A 6 8.11 8.86 -1.20
N GLN A 7 7.86 9.81 -2.10
CA GLN A 7 6.92 10.91 -1.93
C GLN A 7 5.99 10.95 -3.14
N PHE A 8 4.70 11.11 -2.88
CA PHE A 8 3.69 11.42 -3.87
C PHE A 8 3.01 12.73 -3.50
N ASN A 9 2.91 13.63 -4.48
CA ASN A 9 2.20 14.89 -4.36
C ASN A 9 1.06 14.93 -5.36
N ILE A 10 -0.09 15.45 -4.92
CA ILE A 10 -1.24 15.75 -5.76
C ILE A 10 -1.66 17.19 -5.51
N ALA A 11 -1.95 17.93 -6.57
CA ALA A 11 -2.37 19.32 -6.49
C ALA A 11 -3.45 19.65 -7.52
N THR A 12 -4.33 20.58 -7.17
CA THR A 12 -5.35 21.13 -8.06
C THR A 12 -4.89 22.49 -8.56
N LEU A 13 -4.74 22.64 -9.87
CA LEU A 13 -4.46 23.90 -10.52
C LEU A 13 -5.68 24.83 -10.47
N ARG A 14 -5.44 26.13 -10.38
CA ARG A 14 -6.47 27.17 -10.52
C ARG A 14 -6.97 27.30 -11.96
N HIS A 15 -6.08 27.06 -12.92
CA HIS A 15 -6.35 27.17 -14.35
C HIS A 15 -5.65 26.03 -15.12
N PRO A 16 -6.11 25.64 -16.30
CA PRO A 16 -5.43 24.65 -17.14
C PRO A 16 -3.99 25.03 -17.49
N MET A 17 -3.20 24.04 -17.92
CA MET A 17 -1.76 24.19 -18.23
C MET A 17 -1.46 25.13 -19.42
N ASP A 18 -2.43 25.38 -20.29
CA ASP A 18 -2.31 26.30 -21.44
C ASP A 18 -2.79 27.73 -21.13
N HIS A 19 -3.25 28.00 -19.91
CA HIS A 19 -3.74 29.31 -19.50
C HIS A 19 -2.59 30.30 -19.23
N PRO A 20 -2.71 31.61 -19.56
CA PRO A 20 -1.66 32.59 -19.29
C PRO A 20 -1.23 32.68 -17.81
N GLU A 21 -2.15 32.46 -16.87
CA GLU A 21 -1.86 32.49 -15.43
C GLU A 21 -1.01 31.30 -14.94
N THR A 22 -0.97 30.17 -15.68
CA THR A 22 -0.11 29.02 -15.36
C THR A 22 1.23 29.07 -16.09
N ALA A 23 1.43 30.00 -17.03
CA ALA A 23 2.67 30.12 -17.82
C ALA A 23 3.94 30.23 -16.96
N GLY A 24 3.86 30.94 -15.83
CA GLY A 24 4.98 31.07 -14.89
C GLY A 24 5.36 29.77 -14.19
N PHE A 25 4.40 28.86 -13.98
CA PHE A 25 4.66 27.52 -13.45
C PHE A 25 5.25 26.60 -14.53
N VAL A 26 4.65 26.60 -15.72
CA VAL A 26 5.11 25.79 -16.87
C VAL A 26 6.56 26.12 -17.22
N ALA A 27 6.92 27.40 -17.23
CA ALA A 27 8.28 27.86 -17.52
C ALA A 27 9.33 27.40 -16.50
N LEU A 28 8.93 27.02 -15.27
CA LEU A 28 9.83 26.56 -14.22
C LEU A 28 9.92 25.03 -14.15
N LEU A 29 9.04 24.29 -14.83
CA LEU A 29 8.89 22.85 -14.64
C LEU A 29 10.19 22.08 -14.97
N ASP A 30 10.80 22.39 -16.11
CA ASP A 30 12.04 21.75 -16.56
C ASP A 30 13.21 22.04 -15.60
N ASP A 31 13.34 23.30 -15.14
CA ASP A 31 14.41 23.69 -14.23
C ASP A 31 14.24 23.05 -12.83
N VAL A 32 13.00 22.95 -12.35
CA VAL A 32 12.68 22.26 -11.08
C VAL A 32 12.97 20.77 -11.20
N ASN A 33 12.59 20.13 -12.30
CA ASN A 33 12.89 18.71 -12.57
C ASN A 33 14.40 18.46 -12.64
N ALA A 34 15.14 19.28 -13.39
CA ALA A 34 16.60 19.17 -13.50
C ALA A 34 17.30 19.40 -12.15
N ALA A 35 16.80 20.33 -11.33
CA ALA A 35 17.31 20.56 -9.98
C ALA A 35 17.09 19.35 -9.06
N ALA A 36 15.96 18.65 -9.18
CA ALA A 36 15.72 17.41 -8.44
C ALA A 36 16.73 16.33 -8.87
N GLU A 37 16.89 16.11 -10.17
CA GLU A 37 17.76 15.08 -10.74
C GLU A 37 19.25 15.31 -10.41
N ALA A 38 19.67 16.57 -10.29
CA ALA A 38 21.02 16.94 -9.88
C ALA A 38 21.23 16.92 -8.35
N SER A 39 20.18 16.73 -7.55
CA SER A 39 20.27 16.77 -6.09
C SER A 39 20.89 15.49 -5.53
N PRO A 40 21.78 15.60 -4.51
CA PRO A 40 22.31 14.42 -3.82
C PRO A 40 21.21 13.51 -3.28
N GLY A 41 21.35 12.21 -3.52
CA GLY A 41 20.42 11.18 -3.06
C GLY A 41 19.05 11.18 -3.72
N PHE A 42 18.89 11.88 -4.85
CA PHE A 42 17.77 11.66 -5.75
C PHE A 42 17.90 10.29 -6.44
N VAL A 43 16.81 9.54 -6.51
CA VAL A 43 16.80 8.18 -7.07
C VAL A 43 15.94 8.09 -8.33
N TRP A 44 14.74 8.64 -8.30
CA TRP A 44 13.76 8.51 -9.38
C TRP A 44 12.63 9.53 -9.25
N ARG A 45 11.98 9.86 -10.38
CA ARG A 45 10.72 10.62 -10.40
C ARG A 45 9.74 10.12 -11.46
N HIS A 46 8.47 10.38 -11.22
CA HIS A 46 7.39 10.40 -12.20
C HIS A 46 6.79 11.81 -12.17
N GLY A 47 6.75 12.48 -13.33
CA GLY A 47 6.51 13.92 -13.43
C GLY A 47 5.34 14.28 -14.33
N ILE A 48 4.87 15.52 -14.20
CA ILE A 48 3.80 16.12 -15.02
C ILE A 48 4.13 16.15 -16.52
N ASP A 49 5.42 16.07 -16.85
CA ASP A 49 6.01 16.01 -18.19
C ASP A 49 6.12 14.59 -18.76
N SER A 50 5.85 13.54 -17.95
CA SER A 50 5.77 12.17 -18.46
C SER A 50 4.55 12.06 -19.35
N ARG A 51 4.76 12.32 -20.64
CA ARG A 51 3.86 12.02 -21.75
C ARG A 51 3.67 10.51 -21.93
N ASP A 52 3.55 9.77 -20.84
CA ASP A 52 3.07 8.40 -20.90
C ASP A 52 1.56 8.47 -21.10
N VAL A 53 1.13 7.95 -22.25
CA VAL A 53 -0.25 7.99 -22.76
C VAL A 53 -1.25 7.25 -21.85
N ASP A 54 -0.75 6.59 -20.79
CA ASP A 54 -1.50 5.83 -19.79
C ASP A 54 -1.80 6.62 -18.49
N ASP A 55 -1.48 7.92 -18.44
CA ASP A 55 -1.72 8.80 -17.28
C ASP A 55 -3.19 9.24 -17.13
N THR A 56 -4.13 8.36 -17.48
CA THR A 56 -5.59 8.57 -17.35
C THR A 56 -6.09 8.46 -15.91
N ALA A 57 -5.20 8.28 -14.94
CA ALA A 57 -5.57 8.00 -13.55
C ALA A 57 -6.23 9.19 -12.85
N TYR A 58 -6.07 10.41 -13.38
CA TYR A 58 -6.85 11.58 -13.02
C TYR A 58 -7.46 12.18 -14.28
N ALA A 59 -8.76 11.94 -14.49
CA ALA A 59 -9.50 12.44 -15.66
C ALA A 59 -9.67 13.98 -15.65
N ASP A 60 -9.40 14.63 -14.52
CA ASP A 60 -9.52 16.08 -14.38
C ASP A 60 -8.24 16.79 -14.87
N PRO A 61 -8.31 17.62 -15.93
CA PRO A 61 -7.16 18.35 -16.46
C PRO A 61 -6.56 19.38 -15.50
N LEU A 62 -7.23 19.70 -14.38
CA LEU A 62 -6.70 20.55 -13.33
C LEU A 62 -5.91 19.77 -12.27
N THR A 63 -5.97 18.44 -12.26
CA THR A 63 -5.25 17.63 -11.28
C THR A 63 -3.85 17.32 -11.79
N LEU A 64 -2.84 17.76 -11.04
CA LEU A 64 -1.44 17.42 -11.28
C LEU A 64 -0.94 16.45 -10.20
N VAL A 65 -0.15 15.48 -10.65
CA VAL A 65 0.53 14.54 -9.77
C VAL A 65 2.01 14.48 -10.06
N ASN A 66 2.79 14.20 -9.03
CA ASN A 66 4.17 13.77 -9.20
C ASN A 66 4.53 12.75 -8.11
N ALA A 67 5.48 11.87 -8.43
CA ALA A 67 6.11 10.99 -7.46
C ALA A 67 7.63 11.15 -7.54
N SER A 68 8.31 11.01 -6.41
CA SER A 68 9.78 10.99 -6.37
C SER A 68 10.28 10.01 -5.30
N VAL A 69 11.49 9.50 -5.51
CA VAL A 69 12.18 8.59 -4.60
C VAL A 69 13.53 9.19 -4.23
N TRP A 70 13.84 9.13 -2.94
CA TRP A 70 15.04 9.71 -2.34
C TRP A 70 15.70 8.69 -1.41
N GLU A 71 17.03 8.66 -1.37
CA GLU A 71 17.76 7.76 -0.47
C GLU A 71 17.42 8.04 1.01
N THR A 72 17.23 9.31 1.38
CA THR A 72 16.94 9.70 2.76
C THR A 72 15.93 10.85 2.85
N PRO A 73 15.21 10.97 3.98
CA PRO A 73 14.42 12.15 4.29
C PRO A 73 15.20 13.47 4.26
N GLN A 74 16.49 13.43 4.57
CA GLN A 74 17.33 14.62 4.61
C GLN A 74 17.59 15.14 3.20
N HIS A 75 17.88 14.25 2.25
CA HIS A 75 18.04 14.60 0.84
C HIS A 75 16.80 15.29 0.25
N LEU A 76 15.62 14.71 0.49
CA LEU A 76 14.35 15.34 0.08
C LEU A 76 14.17 16.72 0.73
N ARG A 77 14.42 16.86 2.04
CA ARG A 77 14.29 18.15 2.73
C ARG A 77 15.25 19.20 2.17
N ASP A 78 16.47 18.81 1.86
CA ASP A 78 17.48 19.69 1.30
C ASP A 78 17.08 20.19 -0.09
N TYR A 79 16.50 19.34 -0.93
CA TYR A 79 15.91 19.76 -2.20
C TYR A 79 14.71 20.69 -1.98
N VAL A 80 13.74 20.30 -1.14
CA VAL A 80 12.47 21.02 -0.99
C VAL A 80 12.65 22.44 -0.46
N TYR A 81 13.59 22.64 0.47
CA TYR A 81 13.77 23.90 1.20
C TYR A 81 15.03 24.68 0.79
N LYS A 82 15.59 24.42 -0.40
CA LYS A 82 16.71 25.20 -0.96
C LYS A 82 16.47 25.50 -2.44
N GLY A 83 17.19 26.51 -2.95
CA GLY A 83 17.24 26.86 -4.36
C GLY A 83 15.87 27.10 -5.01
N ILE A 84 15.77 26.71 -6.28
CA ILE A 84 14.61 26.95 -7.14
C ILE A 84 13.31 26.31 -6.62
N HIS A 85 13.40 25.15 -5.95
CA HIS A 85 12.20 24.50 -5.41
C HIS A 85 11.60 25.30 -4.26
N LEU A 86 12.41 25.88 -3.36
CA LEU A 86 11.89 26.74 -2.29
C LEU A 86 11.20 27.99 -2.86
N ASP A 87 11.78 28.60 -3.89
CA ASP A 87 11.20 29.79 -4.53
C ASP A 87 9.88 29.46 -5.24
N THR A 88 9.82 28.33 -5.95
CA THR A 88 8.58 27.80 -6.55
C THR A 88 7.54 27.46 -5.48
N PHE A 89 7.96 26.80 -4.40
CA PHE A 89 7.09 26.42 -3.29
C PHE A 89 6.48 27.64 -2.58
N ARG A 90 7.22 28.75 -2.44
CA ARG A 90 6.70 30.00 -1.88
C ARG A 90 5.60 30.62 -2.73
N ARG A 91 5.70 30.45 -4.06
CA ARG A 91 4.76 30.99 -5.05
C ARG A 91 3.60 30.04 -5.37
N ARG A 92 3.58 28.83 -4.82
CA ARG A 92 2.58 27.79 -5.11
C ARG A 92 1.11 28.28 -5.08
N ALA A 93 0.79 29.25 -4.22
CA ALA A 93 -0.57 29.78 -4.12
C ALA A 93 -1.03 30.55 -5.37
N GLU A 94 -0.09 31.05 -6.19
CA GLU A 94 -0.36 31.68 -7.50
C GLU A 94 -1.01 30.68 -8.47
N TRP A 95 -0.63 29.41 -8.41
CA TRP A 95 -1.03 28.40 -9.42
C TRP A 95 -1.96 27.32 -8.89
N PHE A 96 -1.88 27.00 -7.60
CA PHE A 96 -2.61 25.89 -7.00
C PHE A 96 -3.72 26.37 -6.07
N GLU A 97 -4.89 25.73 -6.19
CA GLU A 97 -6.00 25.87 -5.26
C GLU A 97 -5.76 25.03 -4.00
N SER A 98 -5.34 23.78 -4.19
CA SER A 98 -5.09 22.84 -3.10
C SER A 98 -3.92 21.91 -3.42
N SER A 99 -3.34 21.31 -2.38
CA SER A 99 -2.28 20.32 -2.51
C SER A 99 -2.29 19.35 -1.33
N ALA A 100 -2.01 18.07 -1.61
CA ALA A 100 -1.77 17.06 -0.61
C ALA A 100 -0.50 16.28 -0.93
N GLN A 101 0.10 15.68 0.10
CA GLN A 101 1.27 14.83 -0.06
C GLN A 101 1.16 13.60 0.85
N VAL A 102 1.78 12.52 0.40
CA VAL A 102 2.00 11.31 1.18
C VAL A 102 3.41 10.80 0.94
N MET A 103 4.02 10.27 1.98
CA MET A 103 5.35 9.67 1.97
C MET A 103 5.27 8.29 2.63
N TRP A 104 6.14 7.39 2.17
CA TRP A 104 6.28 6.05 2.72
C TRP A 104 7.66 5.49 2.36
N TRP A 105 8.03 4.40 3.04
CA TRP A 105 9.29 3.72 2.78
C TRP A 105 9.09 2.60 1.76
N ILE A 106 10.03 2.48 0.83
CA ILE A 106 10.08 1.41 -0.18
C ILE A 106 11.44 0.70 -0.12
N PRO A 107 11.54 -0.57 -0.53
CA PRO A 107 12.84 -1.23 -0.68
C PRO A 107 13.74 -0.44 -1.63
N ALA A 108 15.03 -0.32 -1.33
CA ALA A 108 15.98 0.28 -2.24
C ALA A 108 15.98 -0.45 -3.60
N GLY A 109 16.09 0.31 -4.69
CA GLY A 109 16.02 -0.22 -6.07
C GLY A 109 14.61 -0.46 -6.61
N THR A 110 13.56 -0.12 -5.86
CA THR A 110 12.17 -0.15 -6.35
C THR A 110 11.64 1.24 -6.66
N THR A 111 10.59 1.31 -7.47
CA THR A 111 9.88 2.53 -7.82
C THR A 111 8.37 2.33 -7.61
N PRO A 112 7.66 3.35 -7.08
CA PRO A 112 6.24 3.22 -6.83
C PRO A 112 5.44 3.31 -8.13
N THR A 113 4.34 2.57 -8.20
CA THR A 113 3.33 2.76 -9.25
C THR A 113 2.34 3.86 -8.85
N LEU A 114 1.66 4.46 -9.82
CA LEU A 114 0.62 5.46 -9.53
C LEU A 114 -0.53 4.90 -8.69
N GLU A 115 -0.86 3.62 -8.88
CA GLU A 115 -1.85 2.92 -8.06
C GLU A 115 -1.38 2.77 -6.61
N GLU A 116 -0.09 2.46 -6.38
CA GLU A 116 0.47 2.45 -5.03
C GLU A 116 0.38 3.86 -4.42
N CYS A 117 0.78 4.91 -5.16
CA CYS A 117 0.69 6.30 -4.72
C CYS A 117 -0.73 6.67 -4.26
N GLN A 118 -1.74 6.34 -5.06
CA GLN A 118 -3.15 6.55 -4.76
C GLN A 118 -3.58 5.77 -3.51
N GLY A 119 -3.20 4.50 -3.41
CA GLY A 119 -3.50 3.65 -2.26
C GLY A 119 -2.89 4.21 -0.97
N ARG A 120 -1.65 4.72 -1.01
CA ARG A 120 -0.98 5.35 0.14
C ARG A 120 -1.70 6.63 0.56
N LEU A 121 -2.11 7.46 -0.39
CA LEU A 121 -2.84 8.69 -0.11
C LEU A 121 -4.21 8.41 0.52
N ALA A 122 -4.97 7.47 -0.05
CA ALA A 122 -6.25 7.03 0.49
C ALA A 122 -6.10 6.46 1.91
N PHE A 123 -5.06 5.65 2.14
CA PHE A 123 -4.75 5.14 3.48
C PHE A 123 -4.44 6.27 4.47
N LEU A 124 -3.65 7.27 4.06
CA LEU A 124 -3.34 8.44 4.90
C LEU A 124 -4.58 9.26 5.24
N GLN A 125 -5.51 9.42 4.29
CA GLN A 125 -6.78 10.13 4.51
C GLN A 125 -7.67 9.40 5.53
N GLU A 126 -7.73 8.07 5.43
CA GLU A 126 -8.58 7.23 6.29
C GLU A 126 -8.00 7.03 7.70
N PHE A 127 -6.69 6.82 7.81
CA PHE A 127 -6.05 6.40 9.06
C PHE A 127 -5.16 7.47 9.70
N GLY A 128 -4.92 8.59 9.01
CA GLY A 128 -3.91 9.56 9.41
C GLY A 128 -2.48 9.02 9.23
N SER A 129 -1.50 9.74 9.76
CA SER A 129 -0.10 9.36 9.62
C SER A 129 0.19 8.06 10.39
N THR A 130 0.68 7.05 9.67
CA THR A 130 1.12 5.76 10.20
C THR A 130 2.46 5.38 9.55
N PRO A 131 3.18 4.35 10.02
CA PRO A 131 4.39 3.87 9.34
C PRO A 131 4.16 3.51 7.87
N PHE A 132 2.93 3.11 7.50
CA PHE A 132 2.57 2.75 6.12
C PHE A 132 2.39 3.96 5.20
N ALA A 133 1.94 5.10 5.72
CA ALA A 133 1.72 6.31 4.94
C ALA A 133 1.70 7.52 5.88
N PHE A 134 2.52 8.54 5.60
CA PHE A 134 2.71 9.69 6.48
C PHE A 134 2.96 10.99 5.71
N ARG A 135 2.65 12.14 6.34
CA ARG A 135 2.86 13.46 5.70
C ARG A 135 4.29 13.98 5.79
N THR A 136 4.99 13.65 6.88
CA THR A 136 6.35 14.12 7.14
C THR A 136 7.19 13.00 7.74
N PRO A 137 8.45 12.86 7.33
CA PRO A 137 9.37 11.91 7.95
C PRO A 137 9.85 12.54 9.26
N GLY A 138 9.69 11.87 10.41
CA GLY A 138 10.08 12.53 11.67
C GLY A 138 10.07 11.70 12.96
N SER A 139 9.14 10.75 13.13
CA SER A 139 9.11 9.92 14.35
C SER A 139 8.45 8.56 14.18
N LEU A 140 7.97 8.25 12.97
CA LEU A 140 7.35 6.98 12.69
C LEU A 140 8.44 5.95 12.35
N PRO A 141 8.31 4.71 12.85
CA PRO A 141 9.21 3.63 12.48
C PRO A 141 9.21 3.40 10.97
N GLN A 142 10.34 2.95 10.46
CA GLN A 142 10.49 2.60 9.05
C GLN A 142 9.72 1.30 8.77
N LEU A 143 8.70 1.36 7.92
CA LEU A 143 7.92 0.18 7.51
C LEU A 143 8.16 -0.14 6.04
N VAL A 144 8.69 -1.33 5.78
CA VAL A 144 8.83 -1.89 4.44
C VAL A 144 8.00 -3.16 4.34
N ILE A 145 7.08 -3.23 3.37
CA ILE A 145 6.30 -4.44 3.07
C ILE A 145 6.82 -5.02 1.76
N ARG A 146 7.16 -6.30 1.76
CA ARG A 146 7.68 -6.99 0.57
C ARG A 146 7.22 -8.43 0.49
N ARG A 147 7.26 -8.98 -0.72
CA ARG A 147 7.03 -10.39 -1.01
C ARG A 147 8.15 -11.25 -0.40
N HIS A 148 7.77 -12.42 0.09
CA HIS A 148 8.66 -13.47 0.56
C HIS A 148 8.19 -14.83 0.03
N GLU A 149 9.14 -15.75 -0.11
CA GLU A 149 8.83 -17.17 -0.26
C GLU A 149 8.31 -17.73 1.05
N LEU A 150 7.47 -18.76 0.98
CA LEU A 150 6.82 -19.32 2.15
C LEU A 150 7.85 -19.90 3.13
N GLU A 151 8.92 -20.49 2.63
CA GLU A 151 10.01 -21.12 3.38
C GLU A 151 10.95 -20.12 4.07
N ASP A 152 10.81 -18.82 3.83
CA ASP A 152 11.66 -17.79 4.46
C ASP A 152 11.58 -17.90 6.00
N PRO A 153 12.71 -17.93 6.73
CA PRO A 153 12.71 -18.01 8.18
C PRO A 153 11.88 -16.92 8.88
N ALA A 154 11.81 -15.71 8.32
CA ALA A 154 10.98 -14.62 8.85
C ALA A 154 9.49 -14.95 8.70
N VAL A 155 9.09 -15.54 7.57
CA VAL A 155 7.71 -16.02 7.35
C VAL A 155 7.39 -17.15 8.32
N GLN A 156 8.25 -18.16 8.42
CA GLN A 156 8.04 -19.30 9.32
C GLN A 156 7.93 -18.87 10.79
N GLY A 157 8.76 -17.91 11.22
CA GLY A 157 8.68 -17.35 12.58
C GLY A 157 7.38 -16.58 12.85
N LEU A 158 6.84 -15.85 11.87
CA LEU A 158 5.54 -15.17 12.00
C LEU A 158 4.38 -16.16 12.01
N LEU A 159 4.40 -17.15 11.12
CA LEU A 159 3.36 -18.18 11.04
C LEU A 159 3.35 -19.06 12.29
N GLY A 160 4.51 -19.37 12.88
CA GLY A 160 4.60 -20.05 14.17
C GLY A 160 3.85 -19.31 15.27
N ARG A 161 4.11 -18.00 15.42
CA ARG A 161 3.41 -17.15 16.40
C ARG A 161 1.90 -17.04 16.14
N LEU A 162 1.51 -16.87 14.87
CA LEU A 162 0.09 -16.90 14.48
C LEU A 162 -0.58 -18.22 14.90
N ASN A 163 0.06 -19.36 14.62
CA ASN A 163 -0.49 -20.67 14.95
C ASN A 163 -0.63 -20.87 16.46
N GLU A 164 0.37 -20.45 17.26
CA GLU A 164 0.30 -20.48 18.72
C GLU A 164 -0.89 -19.67 19.26
N GLU A 165 -1.09 -18.44 18.76
CA GLU A 165 -2.21 -17.58 19.17
C GLU A 165 -3.57 -18.18 18.77
N LEU A 166 -3.68 -18.73 17.55
CA LEU A 166 -4.90 -19.37 17.09
C LEU A 166 -5.23 -20.63 17.89
N LEU A 167 -4.23 -21.46 18.23
CA LEU A 167 -4.40 -22.62 19.09
C LEU A 167 -4.91 -22.22 20.48
N ALA A 168 -4.36 -21.15 21.07
CA ALA A 168 -4.79 -20.65 22.36
C ALA A 168 -6.21 -20.05 22.35
N ALA A 169 -6.60 -19.43 21.24
CA ALA A 169 -7.90 -18.75 21.10
C ALA A 169 -9.07 -19.67 20.72
N THR A 170 -8.81 -20.92 20.30
CA THR A 170 -9.84 -21.78 19.68
C THR A 170 -10.09 -23.05 20.51
N PRO A 171 -11.22 -23.16 21.25
CA PRO A 171 -11.41 -24.22 22.26
C PRO A 171 -11.57 -25.66 21.75
N ALA A 172 -11.72 -25.91 20.44
CA ALA A 172 -12.04 -27.25 19.91
C ALA A 172 -11.69 -27.46 18.42
N GLY A 173 -10.50 -27.05 17.97
CA GLY A 173 -10.03 -27.35 16.60
C GLY A 173 -10.76 -26.61 15.47
N GLY A 174 -11.01 -25.31 15.66
CA GLY A 174 -11.75 -24.47 14.69
C GLY A 174 -11.03 -24.24 13.35
N SER A 175 -11.78 -23.65 12.40
CA SER A 175 -11.51 -23.45 10.96
C SER A 175 -10.19 -22.81 10.55
N ASN A 176 -9.42 -22.21 11.47
CA ASN A 176 -8.28 -21.37 11.11
C ASN A 176 -7.00 -22.15 10.70
N PHE A 177 -7.05 -23.49 10.62
CA PHE A 177 -5.88 -24.35 10.42
C PHE A 177 -5.60 -24.81 8.99
N PHE A 178 -6.20 -24.19 7.96
CA PHE A 178 -5.92 -24.62 6.60
C PHE A 178 -4.54 -24.12 6.13
N HIS A 179 -3.71 -25.07 5.69
CA HIS A 179 -2.33 -24.83 5.25
C HIS A 179 -2.28 -23.98 3.99
N VAL A 180 -1.37 -23.00 3.97
CA VAL A 180 -0.91 -22.38 2.73
C VAL A 180 0.29 -23.21 2.27
N ALA A 181 0.31 -23.59 1.00
CA ALA A 181 1.44 -24.26 0.36
C ALA A 181 2.21 -23.26 -0.50
N ALA A 182 3.49 -23.52 -0.77
CA ALA A 182 4.35 -22.63 -1.56
C ALA A 182 3.73 -22.29 -2.92
N GLU A 183 3.13 -23.28 -3.60
CA GLU A 183 2.46 -23.10 -4.88
C GLU A 183 1.31 -22.09 -4.83
N HIS A 184 0.55 -22.03 -3.73
CA HIS A 184 -0.56 -21.10 -3.56
C HIS A 184 -0.11 -19.65 -3.50
N VAL A 185 1.12 -19.39 -3.05
CA VAL A 185 1.67 -18.03 -2.91
C VAL A 185 2.80 -17.76 -3.90
N SER A 186 2.97 -18.61 -4.91
CA SER A 186 3.88 -18.38 -6.05
C SER A 186 3.46 -17.15 -6.86
N GLU A 187 4.37 -16.59 -7.65
CA GLU A 187 4.13 -15.34 -8.39
C GLU A 187 2.90 -15.40 -9.31
N ALA A 188 2.60 -16.57 -9.87
CA ALA A 188 1.42 -16.76 -10.72
C ALA A 188 0.09 -16.84 -9.94
N ASN A 189 0.14 -17.34 -8.70
CA ASN A 189 -1.04 -17.79 -7.96
C ASN A 189 -1.34 -16.99 -6.70
N GLY A 190 -0.42 -16.17 -6.21
CA GLY A 190 -0.61 -15.47 -4.95
C GLY A 190 0.59 -14.66 -4.52
N ALA A 191 0.60 -14.27 -3.25
CA ALA A 191 1.76 -13.69 -2.61
C ALA A 191 1.74 -13.93 -1.11
N MET A 192 2.91 -14.04 -0.50
CA MET A 192 3.11 -13.91 0.93
C MET A 192 3.86 -12.60 1.19
N LEU A 193 3.23 -11.68 1.92
CA LEU A 193 3.81 -10.38 2.25
C LEU A 193 4.25 -10.36 3.71
N VAL A 194 5.43 -9.80 3.96
CA VAL A 194 5.96 -9.54 5.30
C VAL A 194 6.18 -8.05 5.49
N ALA A 195 5.69 -7.54 6.62
CA ALA A 195 5.87 -6.17 7.06
C ALA A 195 7.06 -6.09 8.04
N TRP A 196 8.10 -5.40 7.61
CA TRP A 196 9.32 -5.17 8.37
C TRP A 196 9.27 -3.78 8.99
N LEU A 197 9.17 -3.72 10.32
CA LEU A 197 9.13 -2.48 11.09
C LEU A 197 10.50 -2.29 11.77
N ASP A 198 11.23 -1.24 11.40
CA ASP A 198 12.62 -0.97 11.81
C ASP A 198 13.54 -2.20 11.62
N GLY A 199 13.36 -2.89 10.49
CA GLY A 199 14.14 -4.08 10.14
C GLY A 199 13.74 -5.36 10.88
N VAL A 200 12.66 -5.36 11.68
CA VAL A 200 12.14 -6.55 12.37
C VAL A 200 10.83 -7.02 11.71
N PRO A 201 10.66 -8.32 11.40
CA PRO A 201 9.40 -8.82 10.86
C PRO A 201 8.32 -8.79 11.95
N ARG A 202 7.26 -8.00 11.72
CA ARG A 202 6.21 -7.72 12.71
C ARG A 202 4.80 -7.97 12.22
N ALA A 203 4.57 -8.21 10.94
CA ALA A 203 3.27 -8.63 10.44
C ALA A 203 3.43 -9.40 9.13
N CYS A 204 2.43 -10.20 8.80
CA CYS A 204 2.34 -10.86 7.51
C CYS A 204 0.90 -11.09 7.09
N GLY A 205 0.75 -11.45 5.82
CA GLY A 205 -0.49 -11.88 5.24
C GLY A 205 -0.24 -12.45 3.86
N ALA A 206 -1.13 -13.31 3.40
CA ALA A 206 -1.08 -13.91 2.09
C ALA A 206 -2.36 -13.65 1.34
N TRP A 207 -2.28 -13.71 0.02
CA TRP A 207 -3.45 -14.04 -0.80
C TRP A 207 -3.12 -15.18 -1.75
N ARG A 208 -4.14 -15.95 -2.15
CA ARG A 208 -4.05 -17.00 -3.18
C ARG A 208 -5.27 -16.96 -4.09
N ARG A 209 -5.10 -17.31 -5.36
CA ARG A 209 -6.19 -17.57 -6.30
C ARG A 209 -7.03 -18.75 -5.81
N ILE A 210 -8.35 -18.65 -6.00
CA ILE A 210 -9.33 -19.68 -5.65
C ILE A 210 -10.42 -19.81 -6.72
N ASP A 211 -10.10 -19.49 -7.98
CA ASP A 211 -11.08 -19.48 -9.09
C ASP A 211 -11.85 -20.81 -9.20
N ASP A 212 -11.12 -21.91 -9.04
CA ASP A 212 -11.59 -23.30 -9.08
C ASP A 212 -12.51 -23.66 -7.90
N ILE A 213 -12.23 -23.16 -6.71
CA ILE A 213 -12.98 -23.45 -5.49
C ILE A 213 -14.17 -22.49 -5.32
N ALA A 214 -14.00 -21.22 -5.68
CA ALA A 214 -15.04 -20.19 -5.59
C ALA A 214 -16.06 -20.27 -6.75
N GLY A 215 -15.72 -20.98 -7.82
CA GLY A 215 -16.53 -21.09 -9.03
C GLY A 215 -16.69 -19.76 -9.78
N ARG A 216 -15.77 -18.82 -9.58
CA ARG A 216 -15.77 -17.47 -10.16
C ARG A 216 -14.36 -17.07 -10.56
N PRO A 217 -14.08 -16.83 -11.85
CA PRO A 217 -12.79 -16.33 -12.31
C PRO A 217 -12.44 -14.98 -11.67
N GLY A 218 -11.15 -14.72 -11.46
CA GLY A 218 -10.66 -13.47 -10.88
C GLY A 218 -10.88 -13.37 -9.36
N THR A 219 -11.06 -14.51 -8.69
CA THR A 219 -11.31 -14.56 -7.24
C THR A 219 -10.06 -15.03 -6.50
N ALA A 220 -9.66 -14.29 -5.47
CA ALA A 220 -8.62 -14.70 -4.54
C ALA A 220 -9.13 -14.66 -3.10
N GLU A 221 -8.49 -15.42 -2.20
CA GLU A 221 -8.69 -15.27 -0.76
C GLU A 221 -7.48 -14.65 -0.07
N VAL A 222 -7.73 -13.80 0.91
CA VAL A 222 -6.76 -13.33 1.90
C VAL A 222 -6.69 -14.35 3.04
N LYS A 223 -5.48 -14.74 3.42
CA LYS A 223 -5.23 -15.73 4.47
C LYS A 223 -3.96 -15.40 5.26
N ARG A 224 -3.78 -16.08 6.40
CA ARG A 224 -2.56 -15.99 7.25
C ARG A 224 -2.22 -14.56 7.66
N MET A 225 -3.25 -13.72 7.82
CA MET A 225 -3.10 -12.36 8.35
C MET A 225 -2.72 -12.42 9.82
N TRP A 226 -1.61 -11.79 10.17
CA TRP A 226 -1.16 -11.64 11.55
C TRP A 226 -0.37 -10.35 11.72
N ALA A 227 -0.53 -9.70 12.87
CA ALA A 227 0.27 -8.56 13.26
C ALA A 227 0.69 -8.70 14.72
N ASP A 228 1.98 -8.47 14.97
CA ASP A 228 2.60 -8.61 16.27
C ASP A 228 1.91 -7.72 17.32
N PRO A 229 1.36 -8.28 18.40
CA PRO A 229 0.73 -7.51 19.47
C PRO A 229 1.66 -6.46 20.11
N ALA A 230 2.98 -6.64 20.04
CA ALA A 230 3.95 -5.65 20.53
C ALA A 230 4.01 -4.38 19.64
N ALA A 231 3.49 -4.44 18.42
CA ALA A 231 3.42 -3.33 17.48
C ALA A 231 2.03 -2.67 17.44
N ARG A 232 1.24 -2.75 18.52
CA ARG A 232 -0.07 -2.06 18.61
C ARG A 232 0.05 -0.56 18.35
N GLY A 233 -1.04 0.03 17.84
CA GLY A 233 -1.11 1.45 17.50
C GLY A 233 -0.47 1.84 16.16
N THR A 234 0.30 0.94 15.52
CA THR A 234 0.96 1.19 14.24
C THR A 234 0.09 0.90 13.00
N ARG A 235 -1.10 0.29 13.21
CA ARG A 235 -2.01 -0.16 12.13
C ARG A 235 -1.42 -1.19 11.16
N LEU A 236 -0.44 -2.00 11.58
CA LEU A 236 0.19 -3.01 10.71
C LEU A 236 -0.79 -3.97 10.03
N GLY A 237 -1.84 -4.44 10.70
CA GLY A 237 -2.85 -5.31 10.07
C GLY A 237 -3.55 -4.62 8.89
N ALA A 238 -3.87 -3.33 9.02
CA ALA A 238 -4.45 -2.54 7.94
C ALA A 238 -3.42 -2.30 6.82
N ALA A 239 -2.17 -2.03 7.17
CA ALA A 239 -1.08 -1.83 6.22
C ALA A 239 -0.84 -3.07 5.34
N VAL A 240 -0.80 -4.26 5.95
CA VAL A 240 -0.66 -5.53 5.21
C VAL A 240 -1.88 -5.79 4.34
N LEU A 241 -3.10 -5.59 4.85
CA LEU A 241 -4.31 -5.78 4.05
C LEU A 241 -4.34 -4.85 2.83
N ALA A 242 -4.02 -3.57 3.01
CA ALA A 242 -3.92 -2.61 1.90
C ALA A 242 -2.87 -3.04 0.85
N ALA A 243 -1.72 -3.55 1.29
CA ALA A 243 -0.68 -4.05 0.39
C ALA A 243 -1.11 -5.32 -0.36
N LEU A 244 -1.85 -6.23 0.30
CA LEU A 244 -2.41 -7.42 -0.35
C LEU A 244 -3.46 -7.05 -1.39
N GLU A 245 -4.36 -6.10 -1.10
CA GLU A 245 -5.35 -5.61 -2.06
C GLU A 245 -4.69 -5.03 -3.31
N ALA A 246 -3.67 -4.19 -3.13
CA ALA A 246 -2.93 -3.60 -4.24
C ALA A 246 -2.22 -4.66 -5.09
N GLN A 247 -1.55 -5.63 -4.43
CA GLN A 247 -0.82 -6.68 -5.15
C GLN A 247 -1.81 -7.60 -5.91
N ALA A 248 -2.92 -7.98 -5.29
CA ALA A 248 -3.97 -8.79 -5.93
C ALA A 248 -4.59 -8.06 -7.13
N ARG A 249 -4.91 -6.76 -7.00
CA ARG A 249 -5.44 -5.95 -8.12
C ARG A 249 -4.45 -5.90 -9.29
N HIS A 250 -3.16 -5.71 -9.00
CA HIS A 250 -2.10 -5.76 -10.01
C HIS A 250 -2.05 -7.10 -10.77
N HIS A 251 -2.45 -8.20 -10.13
CA HIS A 251 -2.54 -9.53 -10.75
C HIS A 251 -3.90 -9.79 -11.41
N GLY A 252 -4.73 -8.76 -11.63
CA GLY A 252 -6.03 -8.88 -12.29
C GLY A 252 -7.09 -9.59 -11.45
N ILE A 253 -6.93 -9.64 -10.12
CA ILE A 253 -7.98 -10.11 -9.22
C ILE A 253 -9.07 -9.05 -9.14
N THR A 254 -10.32 -9.49 -9.30
CA THR A 254 -11.53 -8.65 -9.28
C THR A 254 -12.38 -8.86 -8.03
N GLU A 255 -12.11 -9.91 -7.25
CA GLU A 255 -12.79 -10.15 -5.98
C GLU A 255 -11.81 -10.75 -4.97
N LEU A 256 -11.77 -10.14 -3.77
CA LEU A 256 -11.13 -10.75 -2.62
C LEU A 256 -12.16 -11.37 -1.71
N ARG A 257 -11.82 -12.53 -1.16
CA ARG A 257 -12.56 -13.23 -0.13
C ARG A 257 -11.69 -13.46 1.07
N LEU A 258 -12.29 -13.73 2.22
CA LEU A 258 -11.56 -14.17 3.40
C LEU A 258 -12.46 -14.93 4.34
N GLU A 259 -11.83 -15.80 5.11
CA GLU A 259 -12.46 -16.45 6.24
C GLU A 259 -11.75 -16.02 7.52
N THR A 260 -12.54 -15.87 8.57
CA THR A 260 -12.07 -15.61 9.94
C THR A 260 -13.02 -16.26 10.92
N GLY A 261 -12.55 -16.64 12.10
CA GLY A 261 -13.44 -17.01 13.20
C GLY A 261 -14.33 -15.83 13.60
N GLU A 262 -15.63 -16.07 13.82
CA GLU A 262 -16.60 -15.03 14.17
C GLU A 262 -16.27 -14.30 15.49
N TYR A 263 -15.55 -14.98 16.38
CA TYR A 263 -15.09 -14.46 17.68
C TYR A 263 -13.89 -13.52 17.56
N LEU A 264 -13.22 -13.46 16.41
CA LEU A 264 -12.09 -12.56 16.15
C LEU A 264 -12.60 -11.16 15.78
N THR A 265 -13.32 -10.52 16.69
CA THR A 265 -14.03 -9.25 16.48
C THR A 265 -13.15 -8.11 15.96
N ALA A 266 -11.89 -8.05 16.39
CA ALA A 266 -10.92 -7.08 15.90
C ALA A 266 -10.57 -7.28 14.41
N ALA A 267 -10.45 -8.53 13.96
CA ALA A 267 -10.20 -8.87 12.55
C ALA A 267 -11.44 -8.56 11.70
N VAL A 268 -12.62 -8.98 12.15
CA VAL A 268 -13.90 -8.66 11.47
C VAL A 268 -14.10 -7.15 11.33
N GLY A 269 -13.82 -6.38 12.38
CA GLY A 269 -13.91 -4.92 12.35
C GLY A 269 -12.93 -4.28 11.36
N LEU A 270 -11.71 -4.83 11.26
CA LEU A 270 -10.73 -4.40 10.25
C LEU A 270 -11.25 -4.65 8.83
N TYR A 271 -11.71 -5.88 8.54
CA TYR A 271 -12.19 -6.24 7.20
C TYR A 271 -13.40 -5.42 6.77
N ARG A 272 -14.38 -5.22 7.66
CA ARG A 272 -15.53 -4.35 7.39
C ARG A 272 -15.12 -2.91 7.05
N ARG A 273 -14.12 -2.37 7.76
CA ARG A 273 -13.59 -1.02 7.47
C ARG A 273 -12.92 -0.93 6.10
N PHE A 274 -12.40 -2.04 5.59
CA PHE A 274 -11.87 -2.13 4.24
C PHE A 274 -12.96 -2.39 3.18
N GLY A 275 -14.24 -2.48 3.56
CA GLY A 275 -15.35 -2.70 2.63
C GLY A 275 -15.60 -4.17 2.30
N PHE A 276 -15.15 -5.10 3.16
CA PHE A 276 -15.59 -6.48 3.09
C PHE A 276 -16.97 -6.62 3.72
N ASP A 277 -17.86 -7.31 3.01
CA ASP A 277 -19.20 -7.67 3.47
C ASP A 277 -19.33 -9.18 3.68
N ALA A 278 -20.29 -9.60 4.51
CA ALA A 278 -20.57 -11.02 4.71
C ALA A 278 -20.97 -11.69 3.38
N CYS A 279 -20.48 -12.90 3.15
CA CYS A 279 -20.80 -13.68 1.96
C CYS A 279 -21.01 -15.16 2.31
N ALA A 280 -21.57 -15.92 1.36
CA ALA A 280 -21.72 -17.36 1.53
C ALA A 280 -20.35 -18.07 1.61
N PRO A 281 -20.21 -19.10 2.45
CA PRO A 281 -18.98 -19.86 2.53
C PRO A 281 -18.68 -20.61 1.23
N TRP A 282 -17.41 -20.95 1.00
CA TRP A 282 -16.94 -21.70 -0.16
C TRP A 282 -15.97 -22.80 0.27
N GLY A 283 -15.76 -23.78 -0.60
CA GLY A 283 -14.77 -24.84 -0.40
C GLY A 283 -14.84 -25.50 0.98
N GLU A 284 -13.70 -25.52 1.66
CA GLU A 284 -13.52 -26.12 2.99
C GLU A 284 -14.24 -25.40 4.13
N TYR A 285 -14.76 -24.20 3.90
CA TYR A 285 -15.49 -23.43 4.92
C TYR A 285 -16.98 -23.75 4.98
N VAL A 286 -17.51 -24.50 4.01
CA VAL A 286 -18.94 -24.87 3.98
C VAL A 286 -19.29 -25.77 5.15
N GLY A 287 -20.26 -25.35 5.96
CA GLY A 287 -20.76 -26.12 7.11
C GLY A 287 -19.83 -26.12 8.32
N VAL A 288 -18.75 -25.31 8.31
CA VAL A 288 -17.84 -25.21 9.45
C VAL A 288 -18.42 -24.28 10.52
N PRO A 289 -18.66 -24.75 11.76
CA PRO A 289 -19.20 -23.91 12.82
C PRO A 289 -18.28 -22.73 13.13
N HIS A 290 -18.88 -21.58 13.44
CA HIS A 290 -18.17 -20.34 13.84
C HIS A 290 -17.25 -19.73 12.77
N SER A 291 -17.26 -20.27 11.55
CA SER A 291 -16.58 -19.69 10.40
C SER A 291 -17.35 -18.47 9.88
N TYR A 292 -16.67 -17.35 9.69
CA TYR A 292 -17.24 -16.11 9.18
C TYR A 292 -16.54 -15.68 7.89
N THR A 293 -17.27 -15.82 6.79
CA THR A 293 -16.76 -15.56 5.44
C THR A 293 -17.18 -14.20 4.93
N MET A 294 -16.25 -13.48 4.31
CA MET A 294 -16.47 -12.13 3.78
C MET A 294 -15.89 -11.97 2.38
N SER A 295 -16.43 -11.04 1.60
CA SER A 295 -15.95 -10.72 0.26
C SER A 295 -15.95 -9.21 0.00
N LYS A 296 -15.07 -8.77 -0.90
CA LYS A 296 -14.98 -7.40 -1.39
C LYS A 296 -14.69 -7.42 -2.90
N PRO A 297 -15.46 -6.72 -3.73
CA PRO A 297 -15.07 -6.48 -5.11
C PRO A 297 -13.83 -5.57 -5.17
N LEU A 298 -12.83 -5.98 -5.92
CA LEU A 298 -11.75 -5.10 -6.35
C LEU A 298 -12.17 -4.52 -7.70
N LEU A 299 -12.61 -3.26 -7.69
CA LEU A 299 -12.97 -2.57 -8.93
C LEU A 299 -11.78 -2.67 -9.91
N PRO A 300 -12.01 -3.18 -11.15
CA PRO A 300 -11.01 -3.11 -12.20
C PRO A 300 -10.71 -1.64 -12.53
N ARG A 301 -9.54 -1.40 -13.13
CA ARG A 301 -9.27 -0.12 -13.81
C ARG A 301 -10.27 0.11 -14.94
#